data_AF-A0A2W4MLS0-F1
#
_entry.id   AF-A0A2W4MLS0-F1
#
_cell.length_a   1.000
_cell.length_b   1.000
_cell.length_c   1.000
_cell.angle_alpha   90.00
_cell.angle_beta   90.00
_cell.angle_gamma   90.00
#
_symmetry.space_group_name_H-M   'P 1'
#
loop_
_entity.id
_entity.type
_entity.pdbx_description
1 polymer ?
#
loop_
_entity_poly.entity_id
_entity_poly.type
_entity_poly.pdbx_seq_one_letter_code
_entity_poly.pdbx_strand_id
1 'polypeptide(L)'
;MTVLAVLLALLAVGALQGGIVMLGDPQHAFGMTTEVLARAPVDDFALPGLFLIGVGVASALAAAGFLLAWRWRGAAPLGRRIGYRWPGGATIAVGVLLR
;
A
#
# COMPACT_ATOMS: atom_id res chain seq x y z
N MET A 1 5.94 -5.14 -21.29
CA MET A 1 6.34 -4.29 -20.14
C MET A 1 5.40 -3.12 -19.92
N THR A 2 4.84 -2.52 -20.97
CA THR A 2 3.91 -1.38 -20.89
C THR A 2 2.63 -1.69 -20.10
N VAL A 3 2.05 -2.89 -20.27
CA VAL A 3 0.83 -3.30 -19.53
C VAL A 3 1.05 -3.27 -18.02
N LEU A 4 2.19 -3.79 -17.53
CA LEU A 4 2.49 -3.77 -16.09
C LEU A 4 2.62 -2.34 -15.55
N ALA A 5 3.31 -1.46 -16.27
CA ALA A 5 3.45 -0.06 -15.86
C ALA A 5 2.08 0.66 -15.81
N VAL A 6 1.19 0.38 -16.76
CA VAL A 6 -0.18 0.90 -16.75
C VAL A 6 -0.97 0.36 -15.56
N LEU A 7 -0.91 -0.95 -15.28
CA LEU A 7 -1.58 -1.55 -14.13
C LEU A 7 -1.06 -0.99 -12.81
N LEU A 8 0.25 -0.77 -12.67
CA LEU A 8 0.86 -0.15 -11.49
C LEU A 8 0.42 1.31 -11.35
N ALA A 9 0.31 2.06 -12.43
CA ALA A 9 -0.19 3.44 -12.39
C ALA A 9 -1.66 3.49 -11.98
N LEU A 10 -2.52 2.63 -12.53
CA LEU A 10 -3.92 2.52 -12.13
C LEU A 10 -4.07 2.12 -10.66
N LEU A 11 -3.31 1.12 -10.22
CA LEU A 11 -3.27 0.72 -8.82
C LEU A 11 -2.81 1.86 -7.91
N ALA A 12 -1.77 2.60 -8.31
CA ALA A 12 -1.27 3.74 -7.55
C ALA A 12 -2.34 4.81 -7.37
N VAL A 13 -3.04 5.19 -8.45
CA VAL A 13 -4.12 6.18 -8.39
C VAL A 13 -5.25 5.70 -7.48
N GLY A 14 -5.74 4.47 -7.67
CA GLY A 14 -6.83 3.92 -6.87
C GLY A 14 -6.47 3.81 -5.38
N ALA A 15 -5.27 3.32 -5.08
CA ALA A 15 -4.81 3.18 -3.70
C ALA A 15 -4.58 4.54 -3.04
N LEU A 16 -3.96 5.52 -3.73
CA LEU A 16 -3.78 6.87 -3.18
C LEU A 16 -5.12 7.55 -2.93
N GLN A 17 -6.04 7.50 -3.90
CA GLN A 17 -7.35 8.12 -3.75
C GLN A 17 -8.12 7.48 -2.59
N GLY A 18 -8.12 6.14 -2.50
CA GLY A 18 -8.80 5.45 -1.41
C GLY A 18 -8.17 5.71 -0.05
N GLY A 19 -6.84 5.77 0.02
CA GLY A 19 -6.10 6.12 1.23
C GLY A 19 -6.39 7.55 1.69
N ILE A 20 -6.41 8.52 0.77
CA ILE A 20 -6.74 9.93 1.08
C ILE A 20 -8.16 10.05 1.63
N VAL A 21 -9.14 9.38 1.01
CA VAL A 21 -10.53 9.40 1.49
C VAL A 21 -10.64 8.82 2.89
N MET A 22 -10.01 7.67 3.14
CA MET A 22 -10.01 7.01 4.45
C MET A 22 -9.30 7.81 5.53
N LEU A 23 -8.23 8.55 5.19
CA LEU A 23 -7.52 9.41 6.15
C LEU A 23 -8.22 10.76 6.37
N GLY A 24 -8.99 11.24 5.39
CA GLY A 24 -9.74 12.50 5.48
C GLY A 24 -10.93 12.42 6.43
N ASP A 25 -11.64 11.29 6.43
CA ASP A 25 -12.69 10.98 7.41
C ASP A 25 -12.57 9.51 7.85
N PRO A 26 -11.72 9.21 8.85
CA PRO A 26 -11.51 7.83 9.31
C PRO A 26 -12.72 7.19 9.99
N GLN A 27 -13.73 7.97 10.37
CA GLN A 27 -14.92 7.47 11.06
C GLN A 27 -16.07 7.18 10.07
N HIS A 28 -16.10 7.89 8.94
CA HIS A 28 -17.13 7.76 7.92
C HIS A 28 -16.55 7.58 6.51
N ALA A 29 -15.47 6.81 6.37
CA ALA A 29 -14.77 6.65 5.10
C ALA A 29 -15.73 6.11 4.01
N PHE A 30 -15.76 6.77 2.85
CA PHE A 30 -16.70 6.45 1.76
C PHE A 30 -18.19 6.47 2.16
N GLY A 31 -18.56 7.20 3.22
CA GLY A 31 -19.91 7.20 3.77
C GLY A 31 -20.26 5.93 4.55
N MET A 32 -19.29 5.05 4.82
CA MET A 32 -19.45 3.88 5.68
C MET A 32 -19.03 4.22 7.10
N THR A 33 -19.85 3.86 8.08
CA THR A 33 -19.50 4.00 9.50
C THR A 33 -18.55 2.89 9.93
N THR A 34 -17.87 3.07 11.07
CA THR A 34 -16.97 2.07 11.67
C THR A 34 -17.66 0.77 12.11
N GLU A 35 -19.00 0.67 12.01
CA GLU A 35 -19.74 -0.56 12.32
C GLU A 35 -19.31 -1.75 11.44
N VAL A 36 -18.86 -1.51 10.21
CA VAL A 36 -18.31 -2.58 9.35
C VAL A 36 -16.98 -3.14 9.87
N LEU A 37 -16.31 -2.42 10.77
CA LEU A 37 -15.08 -2.81 11.43
C LEU A 37 -15.34 -3.52 12.77
N ALA A 38 -16.59 -3.77 13.17
CA ALA A 38 -16.91 -4.35 14.48
C ALA A 38 -16.27 -5.73 14.77
N ARG A 39 -15.79 -6.43 13.73
CA ARG A 39 -15.05 -7.70 13.86
C ARG A 39 -13.60 -7.59 13.40
N ALA A 40 -13.17 -6.41 12.99
CA ALA A 40 -11.81 -6.15 12.57
C ALA A 40 -10.94 -5.79 13.79
N PRO A 41 -9.62 -6.05 13.73
CA PRO A 41 -8.69 -5.65 14.79
C PRO A 41 -8.35 -4.13 14.75
N VAL A 42 -9.23 -3.30 14.19
CA VAL A 42 -9.04 -1.85 14.03
C VAL A 42 -10.33 -1.13 14.38
N ASP A 43 -10.22 0.03 15.02
CA ASP A 43 -11.37 0.82 15.47
C ASP A 43 -11.85 1.83 14.43
N ASP A 44 -11.00 2.16 13.45
CA ASP A 44 -11.30 3.15 12.40
C ASP A 44 -10.59 2.85 11.07
N PHE A 45 -10.87 3.67 10.06
CA PHE A 45 -10.30 3.52 8.72
C PHE A 45 -8.91 4.16 8.55
N ALA A 46 -8.31 4.74 9.59
CA ALA A 46 -7.03 5.44 9.46
C ALA A 46 -5.89 4.47 9.08
N LEU A 47 -5.84 3.31 9.73
CA LEU A 47 -4.82 2.29 9.49
C LEU A 47 -4.95 1.63 8.10
N PRO A 48 -6.15 1.21 7.66
CA PRO A 48 -6.39 0.84 6.26
C PRO A 48 -6.03 1.95 5.27
N GLY A 49 -6.35 3.21 5.58
CA GLY A 49 -6.01 4.37 4.75
C GLY A 49 -4.51 4.54 4.58
N LEU A 50 -3.74 4.47 5.68
CA LEU A 50 -2.28 4.55 5.65
C LEU A 50 -1.65 3.41 4.85
N PHE A 51 -2.19 2.19 4.99
CA PHE A 51 -1.76 1.05 4.19
C PHE A 51 -1.94 1.30 2.69
N LEU A 52 -3.11 1.83 2.28
CA LEU A 52 -3.39 2.18 0.89
C LEU A 52 -2.46 3.29 0.37
N ILE A 53 -2.12 4.30 1.18
CA ILE A 53 -1.09 5.29 0.81
C ILE A 53 0.25 4.61 0.56
N GLY A 54 0.68 3.72 1.44
CA GLY A 54 1.93 2.97 1.28
C GLY A 54 1.97 2.15 -0.02
N VAL A 55 0.89 1.41 -0.31
CA VAL A 55 0.74 0.67 -1.57
C VAL A 55 0.78 1.61 -2.76
N GLY A 56 0.04 2.71 -2.71
CA GLY A 56 -0.03 3.69 -3.79
C GLY A 56 1.31 4.30 -4.14
N VAL A 57 2.07 4.73 -3.12
CA VAL A 57 3.43 5.25 -3.29
C VAL A 57 4.37 4.19 -3.85
N ALA A 58 4.35 2.97 -3.32
CA ALA A 58 5.19 1.88 -3.81
C ALA A 58 4.90 1.54 -5.27
N SER A 59 3.62 1.47 -5.66
CA SER A 59 3.19 1.22 -7.03
C SER A 59 3.58 2.37 -7.97
N ALA A 60 3.46 3.62 -7.54
CA ALA A 60 3.88 4.78 -8.32
C ALA A 60 5.40 4.79 -8.57
N LEU A 61 6.19 4.52 -7.53
CA LEU A 61 7.65 4.40 -7.63
C LEU A 61 8.05 3.24 -8.53
N ALA A 62 7.38 2.10 -8.44
CA ALA A 62 7.62 0.96 -9.32
C ALA A 62 7.31 1.29 -10.79
N ALA A 63 6.15 1.92 -11.06
CA ALA A 63 5.78 2.36 -12.40
C ALA A 63 6.80 3.36 -12.97
N ALA A 64 7.20 4.37 -12.19
CA ALA A 64 8.21 5.34 -12.58
C ALA A 64 9.57 4.68 -12.84
N GLY A 65 9.99 3.74 -11.98
CA GLY A 65 11.23 2.98 -12.15
C GLY A 65 11.24 2.16 -13.44
N PHE A 66 10.11 1.56 -13.82
CA PHE A 66 9.98 0.86 -15.09
C PHE A 66 10.03 1.81 -16.31
N LEU A 67 9.33 2.95 -16.25
CA LEU A 67 9.26 3.90 -17.37
C LEU A 67 10.58 4.65 -17.59
N LEU A 68 11.29 4.98 -16.52
CA LEU A 68 12.57 5.70 -16.56
C LEU A 68 13.78 4.77 -16.75
N ALA A 69 13.53 3.46 -16.96
CA ALA A 69 14.57 2.42 -17.00
C ALA A 69 15.56 2.54 -15.83
N TRP A 70 15.03 2.83 -14.63
CA TRP A 70 15.83 3.13 -13.46
C TRP A 70 16.60 1.90 -13.02
N ARG A 71 17.87 1.80 -13.42
CA ARG A 71 18.75 0.70 -13.03
C ARG A 71 19.35 0.98 -11.65
N TRP A 72 18.61 0.61 -10.60
CA TRP A 72 19.15 0.62 -9.24
C TRP A 72 20.24 -0.43 -9.12
N ARG A 73 21.50 0.01 -9.12
CA ARG A 73 22.68 -0.85 -8.92
C ARG A 73 22.61 -1.63 -7.58
N GLY A 74 21.87 -1.15 -6.60
CA GLY A 74 21.61 -1.81 -5.31
C GLY A 74 20.37 -2.71 -5.24
N ALA A 75 19.52 -2.77 -6.28
CA ALA A 75 18.30 -3.58 -6.25
C ALA A 75 18.57 -5.10 -6.27
N ALA A 76 19.63 -5.54 -6.95
CA ALA A 76 19.99 -6.95 -7.04
C ALA A 76 20.37 -7.60 -5.70
N PRO A 77 21.21 -7.00 -4.84
CA PRO A 77 21.47 -7.53 -3.50
C PRO A 77 20.26 -7.40 -2.56
N LEU A 78 19.44 -6.34 -2.69
CA LEU A 78 18.24 -6.15 -1.88
C LEU A 78 17.15 -7.19 -2.20
N GLY A 79 16.92 -7.47 -3.49
CA GLY A 79 15.98 -8.50 -3.94
C GLY A 79 16.36 -9.90 -3.46
N ARG A 80 17.66 -10.22 -3.35
CA ARG A 80 18.14 -11.49 -2.79
C ARG A 80 18.01 -11.57 -1.27
N ARG A 81 18.17 -10.47 -0.54
CA ARG A 81 18.02 -10.45 0.93
C ARG A 81 16.58 -10.46 1.39
N ILE A 82 15.68 -9.77 0.68
CA ILE A 82 14.30 -9.62 1.13
C ILE A 82 13.35 -10.62 0.46
N GLY A 83 13.60 -11.02 -0.80
CA GLY A 83 12.99 -12.19 -1.46
C GLY A 83 11.49 -12.39 -1.22
N TYR A 84 11.04 -13.64 -1.15
CA TYR A 84 9.66 -14.04 -0.81
C TYR A 84 9.25 -13.77 0.65
N ARG A 85 10.08 -13.11 1.46
CA ARG A 85 9.83 -12.88 2.90
C ARG A 85 9.14 -11.56 3.22
N TRP A 86 9.00 -10.66 2.25
CA TRP A 86 8.23 -9.42 2.39
C TRP A 86 6.81 -9.61 2.96
N PRO A 87 6.04 -10.65 2.60
CA PRO A 87 4.73 -10.90 3.20
C PRO A 87 4.81 -11.09 4.72
N GLY A 88 5.80 -11.85 5.19
CA GLY A 88 6.01 -12.07 6.62
C GLY A 88 6.42 -10.79 7.35
N GLY A 89 7.26 -9.96 6.74
CA GLY A 89 7.60 -8.63 7.29
C GLY A 89 6.39 -7.72 7.41
N ALA A 90 5.52 -7.71 6.39
CA ALA A 90 4.27 -6.96 6.42
C ALA A 90 3.31 -7.50 7.50
N THR A 91 3.16 -8.82 7.63
CA THR A 91 2.34 -9.42 8.69
C THR A 91 2.84 -9.09 10.09
N ILE A 92 4.16 -9.10 10.32
CA ILE A 92 4.74 -8.73 11.61
C ILE A 92 4.51 -7.25 11.90
N ALA A 93 4.73 -6.36 10.92
CA ALA A 93 4.50 -4.93 11.08
C ALA A 93 3.02 -4.63 11.39
N VAL A 94 2.10 -5.28 10.68
CA VAL A 94 0.66 -5.19 10.95
C VAL A 94 0.35 -5.73 12.35
N GLY A 95 0.87 -6.89 12.73
CA GLY A 95 0.67 -7.46 14.07
C GLY A 95 1.20 -6.58 15.21
N VAL A 96 2.25 -5.78 14.97
CA VAL A 96 2.74 -4.78 15.92
C VAL A 96 1.83 -3.54 15.97
N LEU A 97 1.29 -3.10 14.84
CA LEU A 97 0.40 -1.94 14.78
C LEU A 97 -0.98 -2.19 15.40
N LEU A 98 -1.44 -3.44 15.40
CA LEU A 98 -2.76 -3.86 15.88
C LEU A 98 -2.76 -4.32 17.36
N ARG A 99 -1.64 -4.13 18.08
CA ARG A 99 -1.48 -4.54 19.48
C ARG A 99 -1.67 -3.36 20.41
#